data_AF-A0A2I4GES1-F1
#
_entry.id   AF-A0A2I4GES1-F1
#
_cell.length_a   1.000
_cell.length_b   1.000
_cell.length_c   1.000
_cell.angle_alpha   90.00
_cell.angle_beta   90.00
_cell.angle_gamma   90.00
#
_symmetry.space_group_name_H-M   'P 1'
#
loop_
_entity.id
_entity.type
_entity.pdbx_description
1 polymer ?
#
loop_
_entity_poly.entity_id
_entity_poly.type
_entity_poly.pdbx_seq_one_letter_code
_entity_poly.pdbx_strand_id
1 'polypeptide(L)'
;MESLPIHPHFIVTSHRPSLSETTRTHLSWRPPKFLEYTRGPAKIKYLSRRMCLSNTNGGIKRKPHEVGERDGVIIVDHGSRRQESNLMLNEFVTMFRDKTGYPIVEPAHMELAEPSIRDAFGSCVQQGANRVIVSPFFLFPGRHWHQDIPSLTAEAAKEHPSVSYIITAPLGLHDLLVDVVDDRIQHCLSHVAGDADECAVCAGTSKCRLY
;
A
#
# COMPACT_ATOMS: atom_id res chain seq x y z
N MET A 1 71.39 -24.39 -48.55
CA MET A 1 70.00 -24.19 -48.09
C MET A 1 70.10 -23.66 -46.68
N GLU A 2 70.25 -22.34 -46.61
CA GLU A 2 70.64 -21.57 -45.43
C GLU A 2 69.50 -21.37 -44.44
N SER A 3 69.92 -21.31 -43.18
CA SER A 3 69.18 -21.11 -41.93
C SER A 3 68.28 -19.87 -41.91
N LEU A 4 67.05 -20.04 -41.43
CA LEU A 4 66.15 -18.94 -41.07
C LEU A 4 66.19 -18.66 -39.55
N PRO A 5 66.12 -17.39 -39.12
CA PRO A 5 66.51 -16.97 -37.78
C PRO A 5 65.35 -16.78 -36.80
N ILE A 6 65.79 -16.67 -35.55
CA ILE A 6 65.08 -16.49 -34.29
C ILE A 6 64.71 -15.00 -34.15
N HIS A 7 63.47 -14.69 -33.75
CA HIS A 7 63.08 -13.32 -33.35
C HIS A 7 62.89 -13.20 -31.82
N PRO A 8 63.18 -12.02 -31.24
CA PRO A 8 63.65 -11.89 -29.86
C PRO A 8 62.56 -11.60 -28.83
N HIS A 9 62.87 -11.95 -27.57
CA HIS A 9 62.29 -11.37 -26.37
C HIS A 9 62.56 -9.86 -26.30
N PHE A 10 61.61 -9.03 -25.89
CA PHE A 10 61.91 -7.82 -25.11
C PHE A 10 60.75 -7.38 -24.20
N ILE A 11 61.14 -7.07 -22.96
CA ILE A 11 60.39 -6.53 -21.82
C ILE A 11 60.17 -5.03 -22.04
N VAL A 12 58.98 -4.49 -21.72
CA VAL A 12 58.85 -3.10 -21.19
C VAL A 12 57.68 -3.02 -20.20
N THR A 13 58.02 -2.72 -18.95
CA THR A 13 57.15 -2.30 -17.85
C THR A 13 56.90 -0.79 -17.85
N SER A 14 55.68 -0.42 -17.44
CA SER A 14 55.26 0.82 -16.75
C SER A 14 55.61 2.19 -17.35
N HIS A 15 54.62 2.79 -18.01
CA HIS A 15 54.43 4.25 -18.00
C HIS A 15 53.00 4.57 -17.56
N ARG A 16 52.87 5.27 -16.42
CA ARG A 16 51.63 5.95 -16.01
C ARG A 16 51.54 7.29 -16.75
N PRO A 17 50.44 7.59 -17.46
CA PRO A 17 50.11 8.96 -17.78
C PRO A 17 49.28 9.57 -16.65
N SER A 18 49.63 10.81 -16.36
CA SER A 18 49.06 11.73 -15.40
C SER A 18 47.57 12.02 -15.63
N LEU A 19 46.89 12.27 -14.51
CA LEU A 19 45.52 12.79 -14.40
C LEU A 19 45.31 14.02 -15.31
N SER A 20 44.29 13.96 -16.15
CA SER A 20 43.60 15.15 -16.67
C SER A 20 42.10 15.00 -16.43
N GLU A 21 41.53 16.05 -15.86
CA GLU A 21 40.13 16.18 -15.46
C GLU A 21 39.19 15.94 -16.66
N THR A 22 38.38 14.88 -16.56
CA THR A 22 37.19 14.73 -17.38
C THR A 22 35.97 15.01 -16.51
N THR A 23 35.32 16.11 -16.86
CA THR A 23 34.07 16.64 -16.31
C THR A 23 33.00 15.55 -16.22
N ARG A 24 32.70 15.13 -15.00
CA ARG A 24 31.58 14.25 -14.67
C ARG A 24 30.30 15.06 -14.84
N THR A 25 29.64 14.95 -15.98
CA THR A 25 28.30 15.52 -16.19
C THR A 25 27.34 14.80 -15.23
N HIS A 26 27.00 15.51 -14.16
CA HIS A 26 26.02 15.10 -13.17
C HIS A 26 24.65 15.10 -13.84
N LEU A 27 24.18 13.95 -14.34
CA LEU A 27 22.78 13.80 -14.74
C LEU A 27 21.92 14.00 -13.48
N SER A 28 21.35 15.20 -13.35
CA SER A 28 20.38 15.53 -12.32
C SER A 28 19.12 14.71 -12.57
N TRP A 29 18.96 13.61 -11.86
CA TRP A 29 17.68 12.92 -11.78
C TRP A 29 16.65 13.89 -11.18
N ARG A 30 15.59 14.18 -11.95
CA ARG A 30 14.43 14.94 -11.47
C ARG A 30 13.29 13.96 -11.23
N PRO A 31 12.72 13.87 -10.02
CA PRO A 31 11.59 13.01 -9.79
C PRO A 31 10.39 13.49 -10.63
N PRO A 32 9.50 12.57 -11.06
CA PRO A 32 8.24 12.96 -11.69
C PRO A 32 7.42 13.87 -10.76
N LYS A 33 6.62 14.78 -11.33
CA LYS A 33 5.81 15.81 -10.62
C LYS A 33 4.89 15.28 -9.50
N PHE A 34 4.73 13.97 -9.37
CA PHE A 34 4.00 13.32 -8.28
C PHE A 34 4.76 13.32 -6.93
N LEU A 35 6.07 13.64 -6.93
CA LEU A 35 6.90 13.69 -5.72
C LEU A 35 7.00 15.08 -5.07
N GLU A 36 6.06 15.99 -5.35
CA GLU A 36 5.82 17.16 -4.49
C GLU A 36 4.78 16.79 -3.43
N TYR A 37 5.09 15.80 -2.59
CA TYR A 37 4.41 15.66 -1.31
C TYR A 37 4.88 16.84 -0.46
N THR A 38 4.08 17.90 -0.43
CA THR A 38 4.30 19.00 0.51
C THR A 38 4.41 18.39 1.90
N ARG A 39 5.56 18.57 2.55
CA ARG A 39 5.73 18.28 3.97
C ARG A 39 4.73 19.16 4.73
N GLY A 40 3.51 18.66 4.91
CA GLY A 40 2.53 19.21 5.83
C GLY A 40 3.09 19.11 7.26
N PRO A 41 2.70 20.03 8.16
CA PRO A 41 3.31 20.08 9.48
C PRO A 41 3.01 18.78 10.24
N ALA A 42 4.06 18.13 10.71
CA ALA A 42 3.98 17.01 11.65
C ALA A 42 3.22 17.45 12.90
N LYS A 43 1.97 16.98 13.03
CA LYS A 43 1.20 16.76 14.27
C LYS A 43 -0.25 16.41 13.91
N ILE A 44 -0.48 15.19 13.42
CA ILE A 44 -1.80 14.59 13.51
C ILE A 44 -1.83 13.83 14.83
N LYS A 45 -2.39 14.47 15.87
CA LYS A 45 -2.80 13.76 17.07
C LYS A 45 -3.88 12.77 16.63
N TYR A 46 -3.57 11.48 16.61
CA TYR A 46 -4.58 10.43 16.60
C TYR A 46 -5.43 10.63 17.85
N LEU A 47 -6.52 11.38 17.72
CA LEU A 47 -7.54 11.48 18.74
C LEU A 47 -8.11 10.09 18.91
N SER A 48 -7.70 9.40 20.00
CA SER A 48 -8.44 8.25 20.49
C SER A 48 -9.90 8.69 20.57
N ARG A 49 -10.77 8.07 19.78
CA ARG A 49 -12.20 8.31 19.83
C ARG A 49 -12.65 7.86 21.23
N ARG A 50 -12.70 8.78 22.19
CA ARG A 50 -13.31 8.52 23.49
C ARG A 50 -14.75 8.12 23.19
N MET A 51 -15.14 6.90 23.60
CA MET A 51 -16.54 6.54 23.75
C MET A 51 -17.16 7.57 24.70
N CYS A 52 -17.84 8.56 24.14
CA CYS A 52 -18.69 9.44 24.91
C CYS A 52 -20.05 8.75 25.03
N LEU A 53 -20.30 8.21 26.23
CA LEU A 53 -21.63 7.86 26.70
C LEU A 53 -22.55 9.08 26.53
N SER A 54 -23.75 8.83 26.01
CA SER A 54 -24.74 9.82 25.65
C SER A 54 -25.25 10.65 26.83
N ASN A 55 -25.52 11.94 26.60
CA ASN A 55 -26.78 12.53 27.06
C ASN A 55 -27.22 13.78 26.25
N THR A 56 -28.45 13.67 25.73
CA THR A 56 -29.49 14.67 25.37
C THR A 56 -29.19 15.98 24.62
N ASN A 57 -29.99 16.18 23.57
CA ASN A 57 -30.49 17.44 23.01
C ASN A 57 -29.49 18.43 22.37
N GLY A 58 -29.03 18.08 21.17
CA GLY A 58 -28.52 19.04 20.20
C GLY A 58 -28.60 18.40 18.81
N GLY A 59 -29.34 19.02 17.89
CA GLY A 59 -29.52 18.48 16.53
C GLY A 59 -28.17 18.09 15.92
N ILE A 60 -28.06 16.84 15.46
CA ILE A 60 -26.86 16.29 14.84
C ILE A 60 -26.63 17.05 13.52
N LYS A 61 -25.90 18.16 13.58
CA LYS A 61 -25.30 18.75 12.39
C LYS A 61 -24.19 17.81 11.94
N ARG A 62 -24.52 16.87 11.05
CA ARG A 62 -23.54 15.99 10.41
C ARG A 62 -22.46 16.87 9.77
N LYS A 63 -21.18 16.64 10.11
CA LYS A 63 -20.11 17.28 9.36
C LYS A 63 -20.04 16.61 7.99
N PRO A 64 -20.07 17.36 6.87
CA PRO A 64 -20.13 16.79 5.53
C PRO A 64 -18.88 15.96 5.15
N HIS A 65 -17.79 16.07 5.91
CA HIS A 65 -16.51 15.40 5.66
C HIS A 65 -16.24 14.19 6.56
N GLU A 66 -17.17 13.81 7.44
CA GLU A 66 -17.04 12.62 8.28
C GLU A 66 -17.76 11.42 7.65
N VAL A 67 -17.31 10.22 7.99
CA VAL A 67 -18.01 8.99 7.61
C VAL A 67 -19.30 8.89 8.41
N GLY A 68 -20.43 8.79 7.71
CA GLY A 68 -21.76 8.71 8.28
C GLY A 68 -22.25 7.29 8.46
N GLU A 69 -23.33 7.14 9.24
CA GLU A 69 -23.99 5.85 9.54
C GLU A 69 -24.51 5.08 8.30
N ARG A 70 -24.49 5.71 7.13
CA ARG A 70 -24.96 5.13 5.85
C ARG A 70 -23.87 5.17 4.77
N ASP A 71 -22.61 5.31 5.17
CA ASP A 71 -21.50 5.13 4.26
C ASP A 71 -21.07 3.67 4.26
N GLY A 72 -20.93 3.09 3.08
CA GLY A 72 -20.24 1.82 2.87
C GLY A 72 -18.79 2.05 2.52
N VAL A 73 -17.88 1.26 3.07
CA VAL A 73 -16.47 1.22 2.64
C VAL A 73 -16.20 -0.09 1.93
N ILE A 74 -15.62 -0.02 0.74
CA ILE A 74 -15.08 -1.19 0.05
C ILE A 74 -13.57 -1.11 0.13
N ILE A 75 -12.92 -2.13 0.70
CA ILE A 75 -11.45 -2.25 0.69
C ILE A 75 -11.07 -3.21 -0.44
N VAL A 76 -10.35 -2.69 -1.44
CA VAL A 76 -10.11 -3.41 -2.71
C VAL A 76 -8.64 -3.79 -2.84
N ASP A 77 -8.33 -5.07 -3.06
CA ASP A 77 -6.99 -5.50 -3.53
C ASP A 77 -7.05 -6.11 -4.95
N HIS A 78 -5.97 -6.72 -5.43
CA HIS A 78 -5.94 -7.37 -6.75
C HIS A 78 -6.71 -8.70 -6.79
N GLY A 79 -6.89 -9.32 -5.63
CA GLY A 79 -7.16 -10.74 -5.48
C GLY A 79 -5.89 -11.58 -5.67
N SER A 80 -6.01 -12.84 -5.32
CA SER A 80 -4.96 -13.84 -5.47
C SER A 80 -5.56 -15.18 -5.89
N ARG A 81 -4.79 -15.96 -6.64
CA ARG A 81 -5.12 -17.37 -6.91
C ARG A 81 -4.97 -18.26 -5.68
N ARG A 82 -4.29 -17.79 -4.64
CA ARG A 82 -4.15 -18.48 -3.35
C ARG A 82 -5.25 -18.01 -2.42
N GLN A 83 -6.11 -18.93 -2.01
CA GLN A 83 -7.27 -18.62 -1.18
C GLN A 83 -6.87 -17.98 0.15
N GLU A 84 -5.76 -18.43 0.75
CA GLU A 84 -5.23 -17.92 2.01
C GLU A 84 -4.90 -16.42 1.90
N SER A 85 -4.45 -15.96 0.74
CA SER A 85 -4.20 -14.53 0.52
C SER A 85 -5.48 -13.70 0.50
N ASN A 86 -6.56 -14.23 -0.10
CA ASN A 86 -7.84 -13.55 -0.13
C ASN A 86 -8.47 -13.48 1.28
N LEU A 87 -8.29 -14.53 2.09
CA LEU A 87 -8.75 -14.54 3.49
C LEU A 87 -8.07 -13.47 4.34
N MET A 88 -6.81 -13.13 4.09
CA MET A 88 -6.13 -12.03 4.79
C MET A 88 -6.81 -10.66 4.56
N LEU A 89 -7.41 -10.43 3.39
CA LEU A 89 -8.19 -9.19 3.16
C LEU A 89 -9.46 -9.18 4.02
N ASN A 90 -10.13 -10.32 4.17
CA ASN A 90 -11.32 -10.45 5.03
C ASN A 90 -10.98 -10.20 6.50
N GLU A 91 -9.85 -10.73 6.97
CA GLU A 91 -9.32 -10.46 8.30
C GLU A 91 -9.02 -8.97 8.47
N PHE A 92 -8.35 -8.35 7.50
CA PHE A 92 -8.06 -6.92 7.52
C PHE A 92 -9.33 -6.05 7.55
N VAL A 93 -10.35 -6.38 6.76
CA VAL A 93 -11.66 -5.70 6.78
C VAL A 93 -12.30 -5.80 8.16
N THR A 94 -12.23 -6.96 8.80
CA THR A 94 -12.74 -7.16 10.17
C THR A 94 -11.96 -6.30 11.17
N MET A 95 -10.63 -6.35 11.14
CA MET A 95 -9.77 -5.49 11.98
C MET A 95 -10.06 -3.99 11.75
N PHE A 96 -10.24 -3.58 10.51
CA PHE A 96 -10.53 -2.20 10.14
C PHE A 96 -11.86 -1.76 10.73
N ARG A 97 -12.92 -2.55 10.56
CA ARG A 97 -14.25 -2.30 11.10
C ARG A 97 -14.21 -2.21 12.63
N ASP A 98 -13.56 -3.16 13.30
CA ASP A 98 -13.47 -3.17 14.77
C ASP A 98 -12.69 -1.96 15.30
N LYS A 99 -11.61 -1.58 14.61
CA LYS A 99 -10.76 -0.44 15.02
C LYS A 99 -11.40 0.92 14.77
N THR A 100 -12.19 1.05 13.70
CA THR A 100 -12.74 2.35 13.26
C THR A 100 -14.20 2.57 13.67
N GLY A 101 -14.95 1.48 13.90
CA GLY A 101 -16.38 1.50 14.17
C GLY A 101 -17.24 1.85 12.94
N TYR A 102 -16.71 1.65 11.72
CA TYR A 102 -17.47 1.91 10.50
C TYR A 102 -18.54 0.81 10.33
N PRO A 103 -19.81 1.17 10.05
CA PRO A 103 -20.91 0.21 10.14
C PRO A 103 -20.93 -0.78 8.98
N ILE A 104 -20.56 -0.35 7.78
CA ILE A 104 -20.62 -1.14 6.55
C ILE A 104 -19.21 -1.15 5.93
N VAL A 105 -18.54 -2.30 5.97
CA VAL A 105 -17.19 -2.48 5.40
C VAL A 105 -17.13 -3.83 4.69
N GLU A 106 -16.89 -3.80 3.38
CA GLU A 106 -16.87 -4.98 2.52
C GLU A 106 -15.47 -5.15 1.88
N PRO A 107 -14.96 -6.39 1.77
CA PRO A 107 -13.81 -6.70 0.94
C PRO A 107 -14.21 -6.71 -0.54
N ALA A 108 -13.28 -6.42 -1.44
CA ALA A 108 -13.42 -6.74 -2.85
C ALA A 108 -12.07 -7.06 -3.48
N HIS A 109 -12.11 -7.86 -4.54
CA HIS A 109 -10.96 -8.21 -5.35
C HIS A 109 -11.19 -7.70 -6.78
N MET A 110 -10.15 -7.16 -7.39
CA MET A 110 -10.26 -6.52 -8.69
C MET A 110 -10.38 -7.51 -9.84
N GLU A 111 -9.62 -8.61 -9.84
CA GLU A 111 -9.56 -9.50 -11.01
C GLU A 111 -9.38 -11.00 -10.71
N LEU A 112 -8.74 -11.39 -9.60
CA LEU A 112 -8.30 -12.78 -9.38
C LEU A 112 -9.17 -13.60 -8.43
N ALA A 113 -10.14 -12.99 -7.77
CA ALA A 113 -10.96 -13.63 -6.74
C ALA A 113 -12.31 -12.92 -6.60
N GLU A 114 -13.20 -13.54 -5.82
CA GLU A 114 -14.49 -12.98 -5.43
C GLU A 114 -14.48 -12.68 -3.93
N PRO A 115 -15.22 -11.66 -3.45
CA PRO A 115 -16.20 -10.86 -4.20
C PRO A 115 -15.59 -9.77 -5.09
N SER A 116 -16.22 -9.49 -6.22
CA SER A 116 -15.84 -8.39 -7.12
C SER A 116 -16.22 -7.02 -6.54
N ILE A 117 -15.71 -5.93 -7.13
CA ILE A 117 -16.12 -4.55 -6.77
C ILE A 117 -17.63 -4.38 -6.92
N ARG A 118 -18.24 -5.01 -7.94
CA ARG A 118 -19.68 -4.94 -8.18
C ARG A 118 -20.46 -5.61 -7.05
N ASP A 119 -20.03 -6.80 -6.63
CA ASP A 119 -20.70 -7.55 -5.55
C ASP A 119 -20.60 -6.82 -4.22
N ALA A 120 -19.43 -6.29 -3.88
CA ALA A 120 -19.21 -5.51 -2.67
C ALA A 120 -20.01 -4.20 -2.67
N PHE A 121 -20.14 -3.53 -3.83
CA PHE A 121 -20.99 -2.35 -3.97
C PHE A 121 -22.45 -2.70 -3.72
N GLY A 122 -22.96 -3.75 -4.36
CA GLY A 122 -24.31 -4.25 -4.15
C GLY A 122 -24.58 -4.62 -2.68
N SER A 123 -23.61 -5.28 -2.02
CA SER A 123 -23.67 -5.61 -0.59
C SER A 123 -23.78 -4.36 0.28
N CYS A 124 -22.95 -3.32 0.03
CA CYS A 124 -23.05 -2.05 0.74
C CYS A 124 -24.44 -1.42 0.61
N VAL A 125 -25.00 -1.43 -0.61
CA VAL A 125 -26.33 -0.86 -0.88
C VAL A 125 -27.44 -1.65 -0.20
N GLN A 126 -27.36 -2.98 -0.20
CA GLN A 126 -28.31 -3.85 0.51
C GLN A 126 -28.30 -3.61 2.02
N GLN A 127 -27.13 -3.27 2.58
CA GLN A 127 -26.97 -2.87 3.99
C GLN A 127 -27.43 -1.42 4.27
N GLY A 128 -27.89 -0.70 3.25
CA GLY A 128 -28.51 0.63 3.39
C GLY A 128 -27.58 1.80 3.10
N ALA A 129 -26.40 1.57 2.51
CA ALA A 129 -25.48 2.63 2.15
C ALA A 129 -26.10 3.60 1.12
N ASN A 130 -25.88 4.91 1.31
CA ASN A 130 -26.23 5.97 0.34
C ASN A 130 -25.01 6.67 -0.25
N ARG A 131 -23.82 6.35 0.27
CA ARG A 131 -22.53 6.70 -0.30
C ARG A 131 -21.57 5.52 -0.13
N VAL A 132 -20.82 5.18 -1.18
CA VAL A 132 -19.80 4.13 -1.17
C VAL A 132 -18.41 4.75 -1.31
N ILE A 133 -17.50 4.36 -0.44
CA ILE A 133 -16.10 4.81 -0.42
C ILE A 133 -15.25 3.62 -0.83
N VAL A 134 -14.70 3.66 -2.03
CA VAL A 134 -13.83 2.60 -2.55
C VAL A 134 -12.38 2.94 -2.23
N SER A 135 -11.74 2.11 -1.41
CA SER A 135 -10.41 2.31 -0.88
C SER A 135 -9.44 1.24 -1.40
N PRO A 136 -8.56 1.57 -2.35
CA PRO A 136 -7.55 0.63 -2.84
C PRO A 136 -6.51 0.29 -1.76
N PHE A 137 -6.34 -1.00 -1.49
CA PHE A 137 -5.35 -1.54 -0.57
C PHE A 137 -4.02 -1.84 -1.29
N PHE A 138 -3.47 -0.81 -1.94
CA PHE A 138 -2.22 -0.87 -2.70
C PHE A 138 -1.15 0.02 -2.08
N LEU A 139 0.11 -0.43 -2.10
CA LEU A 139 1.23 0.35 -1.57
C LEU A 139 1.58 1.57 -2.45
N PHE A 140 1.38 1.48 -3.76
CA PHE A 140 1.77 2.54 -4.69
C PHE A 140 0.69 2.82 -5.74
N PRO A 141 0.59 4.06 -6.23
CA PRO A 141 -0.26 4.36 -7.37
C PRO A 141 0.27 3.65 -8.63
N GLY A 142 -0.67 3.20 -9.46
CA GLY A 142 -0.38 2.49 -10.71
C GLY A 142 -1.59 2.47 -11.63
N ARG A 143 -1.51 1.74 -12.75
CA ARG A 143 -2.59 1.63 -13.75
C ARG A 143 -3.93 1.29 -13.11
N HIS A 144 -3.93 0.32 -12.20
CA HIS A 144 -5.13 -0.18 -11.52
C HIS A 144 -5.88 0.90 -10.74
N TRP A 145 -5.16 1.78 -10.04
CA TRP A 145 -5.76 2.90 -9.35
C TRP A 145 -6.25 3.98 -10.32
N HIS A 146 -5.49 4.26 -11.39
CA HIS A 146 -5.82 5.32 -12.33
C HIS A 146 -6.98 5.00 -13.28
N GLN A 147 -7.21 3.72 -13.61
CA GLN A 147 -8.08 3.32 -14.72
C GLN A 147 -9.08 2.23 -14.28
N ASP A 148 -8.56 1.12 -13.77
CA ASP A 148 -9.38 -0.09 -13.59
C ASP A 148 -10.41 0.06 -12.44
N ILE A 149 -9.97 0.47 -11.25
CA ILE A 149 -10.89 0.69 -10.10
C ILE A 149 -11.94 1.76 -10.42
N PRO A 150 -11.59 2.94 -10.99
CA PRO A 150 -12.57 3.92 -11.44
C PRO A 150 -13.60 3.37 -12.43
N SER A 151 -13.16 2.61 -13.43
CA SER A 151 -14.04 1.99 -14.42
C SER A 151 -14.99 0.99 -13.78
N LEU A 152 -14.46 0.03 -13.03
CA LEU A 152 -15.24 -1.03 -12.38
C LEU A 152 -16.25 -0.45 -11.36
N THR A 153 -15.84 0.55 -10.59
CA THR A 153 -16.72 1.24 -9.64
C THR A 153 -17.84 1.98 -10.36
N ALA A 154 -17.53 2.68 -11.47
CA ALA A 154 -18.53 3.39 -12.26
C ALA A 154 -19.55 2.43 -12.87
N GLU A 155 -19.12 1.27 -13.38
CA GLU A 155 -20.02 0.24 -13.89
C GLU A 155 -20.95 -0.31 -12.78
N ALA A 156 -20.41 -0.64 -11.60
CA ALA A 156 -21.20 -1.08 -10.46
C ALA A 156 -22.24 -0.03 -10.02
N ALA A 157 -21.84 1.25 -10.00
CA ALA A 157 -22.73 2.35 -9.60
C ALA A 157 -23.91 2.58 -10.55
N LYS A 158 -23.84 2.16 -11.82
CA LYS A 158 -24.98 2.28 -12.76
C LYS A 158 -26.22 1.50 -12.29
N GLU A 159 -26.03 0.44 -11.52
CA GLU A 159 -27.11 -0.38 -10.94
C GLU A 159 -27.78 0.29 -9.73
N HIS A 160 -27.15 1.36 -9.21
CA HIS A 160 -27.57 2.03 -7.98
C HIS A 160 -27.52 3.57 -8.12
N PRO A 161 -28.33 4.18 -9.02
CA PRO A 161 -28.21 5.61 -9.39
C PRO A 161 -28.47 6.61 -8.26
N SER A 162 -29.08 6.17 -7.15
CA SER A 162 -29.32 6.99 -5.94
C SER A 162 -28.15 6.98 -4.96
N VAL A 163 -27.10 6.20 -5.23
CA VAL A 163 -25.96 5.99 -4.34
C VAL A 163 -24.75 6.73 -4.91
N SER A 164 -24.24 7.69 -4.15
CA SER A 164 -23.02 8.40 -4.53
C SER A 164 -21.78 7.54 -4.25
N TYR A 165 -20.65 7.82 -4.89
CA TYR A 165 -19.40 7.14 -4.55
C TYR A 165 -18.17 8.04 -4.68
N ILE A 166 -17.11 7.68 -3.97
CA ILE A 166 -15.78 8.26 -4.08
C ILE A 166 -14.73 7.15 -4.10
N ILE A 167 -13.58 7.43 -4.71
CA ILE A 167 -12.43 6.54 -4.73
C ILE A 167 -11.28 7.26 -4.03
N THR A 168 -10.67 6.62 -3.03
CA THR A 168 -9.56 7.24 -2.30
C THR A 168 -8.25 7.10 -3.07
N ALA A 169 -7.22 7.79 -2.59
CA ALA A 169 -5.85 7.40 -2.92
C ALA A 169 -5.58 5.96 -2.39
N PRO A 170 -4.67 5.21 -3.02
CA PRO A 170 -4.12 4.00 -2.41
C PRO A 170 -3.32 4.37 -1.15
N LEU A 171 -2.82 3.38 -0.40
CA LEU A 171 -2.05 3.63 0.82
C LEU A 171 -0.86 4.57 0.58
N GLY A 172 -0.14 4.35 -0.53
CA GLY A 172 0.90 5.28 -0.99
C GLY A 172 2.06 5.45 0.00
N LEU A 173 2.77 6.57 -0.12
CA LEU A 173 3.77 6.98 0.86
C LEU A 173 3.05 7.63 2.05
N HIS A 174 3.04 6.93 3.18
CA HIS A 174 2.39 7.38 4.41
C HIS A 174 3.27 7.07 5.62
N ASP A 175 3.39 7.99 6.57
CA ASP A 175 4.28 7.83 7.74
C ASP A 175 3.98 6.56 8.54
N LEU A 176 2.69 6.23 8.76
CA LEU A 176 2.29 4.96 9.39
C LEU A 176 2.83 3.70 8.69
N LEU A 177 3.06 3.73 7.37
CA LEU A 177 3.67 2.57 6.69
C LEU A 177 5.17 2.47 7.00
N VAL A 178 5.83 3.59 7.27
CA VAL A 178 7.21 3.59 7.79
C VAL A 178 7.24 2.90 9.15
N ASP A 179 6.31 3.25 10.03
CA ASP A 179 6.20 2.64 11.37
C ASP A 179 5.96 1.14 11.28
N VAL A 180 5.07 0.69 10.38
CA VAL A 180 4.80 -0.74 10.17
C VAL A 180 6.05 -1.47 9.66
N VAL A 181 6.80 -0.87 8.74
CA VAL A 181 8.04 -1.49 8.23
C VAL A 181 9.11 -1.58 9.31
N ASP A 182 9.32 -0.52 10.10
CA ASP A 182 10.27 -0.54 11.21
C ASP A 182 9.86 -1.57 12.27
N ASP A 183 8.58 -1.63 12.66
CA ASP A 183 8.05 -2.63 13.59
C ASP A 183 8.37 -4.06 13.13
N ARG A 184 8.15 -4.38 11.83
CA ARG A 184 8.50 -5.70 11.29
C ARG A 184 10.00 -5.98 11.37
N ILE A 185 10.84 -5.00 11.08
CA ILE A 185 12.31 -5.14 11.14
C ILE A 185 12.74 -5.38 12.58
N GLN A 186 12.33 -4.54 13.52
CA GLN A 186 12.70 -4.66 14.94
C GLN A 186 12.23 -6.00 15.51
N HIS A 187 11.02 -6.44 15.16
CA HIS A 187 10.51 -7.72 15.60
C HIS A 187 11.36 -8.89 15.05
N CYS A 188 11.71 -8.88 13.76
CA CYS A 188 12.57 -9.91 13.19
C CYS A 188 13.97 -9.93 13.82
N LEU A 189 14.57 -8.75 14.07
CA LEU A 189 15.86 -8.64 14.72
C LEU A 189 15.82 -9.19 16.16
N SER A 190 14.77 -8.85 16.91
CA SER A 190 14.56 -9.36 18.28
C SER A 190 14.38 -10.88 18.29
N HIS A 191 13.62 -11.42 17.33
CA HIS A 191 13.45 -12.86 17.19
C HIS A 191 14.78 -13.59 16.92
N VAL A 192 15.57 -13.08 15.97
CA VAL A 192 16.87 -13.65 15.62
C VAL A 192 17.89 -13.56 16.77
N ALA A 193 17.78 -12.55 17.64
CA ALA A 193 18.58 -12.42 18.85
C ALA A 193 18.16 -13.40 19.97
N GLY A 194 16.98 -14.03 19.86
CA GLY A 194 16.41 -14.90 20.88
C GLY A 194 15.54 -14.18 21.91
N ASP A 195 15.22 -12.91 21.68
CA ASP A 195 14.48 -12.05 22.61
C ASP A 195 12.97 -12.02 22.33
N ALA A 196 12.51 -12.64 21.23
CA ALA A 196 11.10 -12.72 20.84
C ALA A 196 10.77 -14.03 20.12
N ASP A 197 9.50 -14.44 20.19
CA ASP A 197 8.96 -15.55 19.40
C ASP A 197 8.86 -15.23 17.91
N GLU A 198 8.62 -16.24 17.06
CA GLU A 198 8.36 -16.01 15.64
C GLU A 198 7.08 -15.17 15.43
N CYS A 199 7.14 -14.15 14.58
CA CYS A 199 5.93 -13.39 14.24
C CYS A 199 4.93 -14.25 13.46
N ALA A 200 3.64 -13.90 13.53
CA ALA A 200 2.56 -14.63 12.85
C ALA A 200 2.76 -14.84 11.34
N VAL A 201 3.53 -13.98 10.66
CA VAL A 201 3.84 -14.13 9.22
C VAL A 201 5.02 -15.07 8.95
N CYS A 202 5.97 -15.13 9.87
CA CYS A 202 7.14 -16.01 9.75
C CYS A 202 6.91 -17.39 10.38
N ALA A 203 5.92 -17.50 11.26
CA ALA A 203 5.58 -18.70 12.02
C ALA A 203 5.58 -19.96 11.14
N GLY A 204 6.47 -20.90 11.45
CA GLY A 204 6.56 -22.20 10.77
C GLY A 204 7.18 -22.17 9.37
N THR A 205 7.70 -21.02 8.91
CA THR A 205 8.34 -20.88 7.60
C THR A 205 9.87 -21.03 7.66
N SER A 206 10.46 -20.89 8.85
CA SER A 206 11.91 -20.82 9.08
C SER A 206 12.63 -19.76 8.23
N LYS A 207 11.90 -18.71 7.78
CA LYS A 207 12.43 -17.63 6.93
C LYS A 207 13.07 -16.49 7.72
N CYS A 208 12.66 -16.28 8.97
CA CYS A 208 13.23 -15.26 9.85
C CYS A 208 14.53 -15.78 10.44
N ARG A 209 15.65 -15.62 9.71
CA ARG A 209 16.98 -16.07 10.11
C ARG A 209 18.07 -15.23 9.49
N LEU A 210 19.27 -15.32 10.06
CA LEU A 210 20.49 -14.84 9.41
C LEU A 210 20.90 -15.83 8.32
N TYR A 211 21.43 -15.30 7.23
CA TYR A 211 21.96 -16.05 6.08
C TYR A 211 23.46 -15.86 5.98
#